data_AF-B4K4A3-F1
#
_entry.id   AF-B4K4A3-F1
#
_cell.length_a   1.000
_cell.length_b   1.000
_cell.length_c   1.000
_cell.angle_alpha   90.00
_cell.angle_beta   90.00
_cell.angle_gamma   90.00
#
_symmetry.space_group_name_H-M   'P 1'
#
loop_
_entity.id
_entity.type
_entity.pdbx_description
1 polymer ?
#
loop_
_entity_poly.entity_id
_entity_poly.type
_entity_poly.pdbx_seq_one_letter_code
_entity_poly.pdbx_strand_id
1 'polypeptide(L)'
;RLDVLADGRKVYFDRESLKFQHFDGVTVYTPTYLLNQSQVVVQFDAGVGVEVVENEGFMTGRVFLPWKFINKTAGLFGNWSFNPMDDFTLPNGQVASINLNDQRSIYNNFGLKWMLTDRDVPNVGAALFTREFGRMASYYSNATFLPNFVMDPADFLPPNRSFVLERAEELCGECLQCQYDYAMTLNRDLAHFTKNYYDSLVNMQAENAQ
;
A
#
# COMPACT_ATOMS: atom_id res chain seq x y z
N ARG A 1 -2.64 13.69 10.36
CA ARG A 1 -2.26 14.79 9.42
C ARG A 1 -1.08 14.31 8.60
N LEU A 2 -1.19 14.35 7.27
CA LEU A 2 -0.08 14.02 6.36
C LEU A 2 0.92 15.16 6.26
N ASP A 3 2.20 14.85 6.36
CA ASP A 3 3.28 15.77 6.00
C ASP A 3 3.72 15.48 4.56
N VAL A 4 3.75 16.53 3.73
CA VAL A 4 4.19 16.44 2.33
C VAL A 4 5.53 17.13 2.20
N LEU A 5 6.49 16.46 1.58
CA LEU A 5 7.83 16.97 1.31
C LEU A 5 8.02 17.14 -0.20
N ALA A 6 8.35 18.35 -0.64
CA ALA A 6 8.82 18.65 -2.00
C ALA A 6 10.29 19.10 -1.91
N ASP A 7 11.19 18.42 -2.61
CA ASP A 7 12.64 18.66 -2.58
C ASP A 7 13.22 18.72 -1.15
N GLY A 8 12.73 17.81 -0.28
CA GLY A 8 13.14 17.73 1.13
C GLY A 8 12.56 18.82 2.02
N ARG A 9 11.67 19.69 1.53
CA ARG A 9 11.04 20.76 2.29
C ARG A 9 9.55 20.50 2.51
N LYS A 10 9.05 20.78 3.71
CA LYS A 10 7.63 20.65 4.02
C LYS A 10 6.81 21.65 3.22
N VAL A 11 5.77 21.16 2.55
CA VAL A 11 4.76 21.94 1.84
C VAL A 11 3.40 21.72 2.46
N TYR A 12 2.56 22.76 2.44
CA TYR A 12 1.30 22.81 3.18
C TYR A 12 0.14 23.14 2.25
N PHE A 13 -1.01 22.51 2.48
CA PHE A 13 -2.25 22.66 1.70
C PHE A 13 -3.41 23.16 2.60
N ASP A 14 -3.07 24.00 3.57
CA ASP A 14 -3.95 24.52 4.62
C ASP A 14 -4.86 25.67 4.15
N ARG A 15 -4.51 26.33 3.04
CA ARG A 15 -5.29 27.42 2.43
C ARG A 15 -5.88 26.98 1.11
N GLU A 16 -7.06 27.51 0.78
CA GLU A 16 -7.76 27.21 -0.48
C GLU A 16 -6.89 27.50 -1.71
N SER A 17 -6.16 28.63 -1.71
CA SER A 17 -5.24 28.99 -2.79
C SER A 17 -4.01 28.08 -2.89
N LEU A 18 -3.71 27.30 -1.85
CA LEU A 18 -2.58 26.37 -1.79
C LEU A 18 -3.02 24.91 -1.98
N LYS A 19 -4.32 24.65 -2.22
CA LYS A 19 -4.85 23.31 -2.45
C LYS A 19 -4.28 22.64 -3.70
N PHE A 20 -3.79 23.43 -4.65
CA PHE A 20 -3.12 22.98 -5.87
C PHE A 20 -1.76 23.64 -5.98
N GLN A 21 -0.70 22.85 -6.06
CA GLN A 21 0.68 23.33 -6.19
C GLN A 21 1.37 22.59 -7.33
N HIS A 22 2.05 23.36 -8.18
CA HIS A 22 2.76 22.85 -9.35
C HIS A 22 4.26 22.89 -9.05
N PHE A 23 4.92 21.76 -9.28
CA PHE A 23 6.36 21.60 -9.21
C PHE A 23 6.85 21.10 -10.59
N ASP A 24 8.16 20.99 -10.76
CA ASP A 24 8.73 20.53 -12.02
C ASP A 24 8.34 19.06 -12.29
N GLY A 25 7.58 18.82 -13.36
CA GLY A 25 7.13 17.49 -13.77
C GLY A 25 6.00 16.88 -12.93
N VAL A 26 5.50 17.58 -11.90
CA VAL A 26 4.51 17.04 -10.96
C VAL A 26 3.59 18.12 -10.39
N THR A 27 2.30 17.82 -10.35
CA THR A 27 1.28 18.61 -9.67
C THR A 27 0.84 17.88 -8.42
N VAL A 28 0.89 18.55 -7.27
CA VAL A 28 0.40 18.00 -6.00
C VAL A 28 -0.80 18.80 -5.56
N TYR A 29 -1.88 18.12 -5.19
CA TYR A 29 -3.08 18.77 -4.72
C TYR A 29 -3.81 17.98 -3.64
N THR A 30 -4.67 18.67 -2.91
CA THR A 30 -5.59 18.04 -1.96
C THR A 30 -7.01 18.43 -2.34
N PRO A 31 -7.97 17.49 -2.31
CA PRO A 31 -9.34 17.80 -2.69
C PRO A 31 -9.90 18.99 -1.89
N THR A 32 -10.60 19.90 -2.57
CA THR A 32 -11.08 21.17 -1.98
C THR A 32 -12.10 20.97 -0.87
N TYR A 33 -12.84 19.85 -0.91
CA TYR A 33 -13.80 19.47 0.14
C TYR A 33 -13.12 18.95 1.43
N LEU A 34 -11.81 18.70 1.43
CA LEU A 34 -11.05 18.21 2.58
C LEU A 34 -10.23 19.31 3.23
N LEU A 35 -10.64 19.71 4.44
CA LEU A 35 -9.97 20.75 5.22
C LEU A 35 -8.78 20.23 6.06
N ASN A 36 -8.78 18.94 6.39
CA ASN A 36 -7.84 18.30 7.32
C ASN A 36 -6.55 17.76 6.68
N GLN A 37 -6.36 17.91 5.36
CA GLN A 37 -5.21 17.35 4.62
C GLN A 37 -5.05 15.83 4.87
N SER A 38 -6.16 15.10 4.98
CA SER A 38 -6.15 13.63 5.12
C SER A 38 -5.92 12.92 3.79
N GLN A 39 -5.96 13.63 2.66
CA GLN A 39 -5.73 13.07 1.33
C GLN A 39 -4.86 14.00 0.53
N VAL A 40 -3.88 13.42 -0.14
CA VAL A 40 -2.96 14.10 -1.05
C VAL A 40 -2.91 13.31 -2.35
N VAL A 41 -3.08 14.00 -3.47
CA VAL A 41 -2.97 13.44 -4.80
C VAL A 41 -1.76 14.06 -5.50
N VAL A 42 -0.93 13.20 -6.06
CA VAL A 42 0.29 13.55 -6.80
C VAL A 42 0.07 13.10 -8.23
N GLN A 43 0.03 14.04 -9.15
CA GLN A 43 -0.16 13.81 -10.58
C GLN A 43 1.13 14.17 -11.32
N PHE A 44 1.78 13.17 -11.91
CA PHE A 44 2.95 13.38 -12.75
C PHE A 44 2.53 13.76 -14.17
N ASP A 45 3.35 14.55 -14.86
CA ASP A 45 3.13 14.94 -16.27
C ASP A 45 3.08 13.73 -17.20
N ALA A 46 3.71 12.62 -16.79
CA ALA A 46 3.61 11.34 -17.47
C ALA A 46 2.20 10.71 -17.38
N GLY A 47 1.26 11.29 -16.65
CA GLY A 47 -0.10 10.78 -16.44
C GLY A 47 -0.21 9.80 -15.28
N VAL A 48 0.88 9.49 -14.57
CA VAL A 48 0.87 8.65 -13.37
C VAL A 48 0.22 9.45 -12.22
N GLY A 49 -0.75 8.85 -11.56
CA GLY A 49 -1.38 9.39 -10.35
C GLY A 49 -1.00 8.57 -9.14
N VAL A 50 -0.68 9.23 -8.02
CA VAL A 50 -0.50 8.60 -6.71
C VAL A 50 -1.41 9.29 -5.72
N GLU A 51 -2.26 8.52 -5.06
CA GLU A 51 -3.15 9.00 -4.00
C GLU A 51 -2.69 8.42 -2.68
N VAL A 52 -2.52 9.29 -1.68
CA VAL A 52 -2.21 8.89 -0.31
C VAL A 52 -3.29 9.44 0.60
N VAL A 53 -3.95 8.55 1.34
CA VAL A 53 -4.99 8.88 2.31
C VAL A 53 -4.53 8.46 3.70
N GLU A 54 -4.70 9.34 4.68
CA GLU A 54 -4.44 9.08 6.10
C GLU A 54 -5.73 9.09 6.90
N ASN A 55 -5.89 8.07 7.73
CA ASN A 55 -7.04 7.89 8.59
C ASN A 55 -6.54 7.46 9.97
N GLU A 56 -6.55 8.41 10.92
CA GLU A 56 -6.21 8.17 12.32
C GLU A 56 -4.86 7.46 12.54
N GLY A 57 -3.85 7.83 11.75
CA GLY A 57 -2.51 7.25 11.80
C GLY A 57 -2.29 6.06 10.86
N PHE A 58 -3.33 5.55 10.19
CA PHE A 58 -3.21 4.55 9.14
C PHE A 58 -3.12 5.22 7.77
N MET A 59 -2.36 4.62 6.85
CA MET A 59 -2.13 5.18 5.53
C MET A 59 -2.52 4.19 4.43
N THR A 60 -3.28 4.69 3.46
CA THR A 60 -3.64 3.95 2.24
C THR A 60 -2.99 4.65 1.06
N GLY A 61 -2.24 3.89 0.27
CA GLY A 61 -1.64 4.37 -0.98
C GLY A 61 -2.30 3.71 -2.18
N ARG A 62 -2.57 4.49 -3.23
CA ARG A 62 -3.10 4.01 -4.52
C ARG A 62 -2.27 4.60 -5.64
N VAL A 63 -2.08 3.80 -6.69
CA VAL A 63 -1.32 4.19 -7.87
C VAL A 63 -2.19 3.97 -9.09
N PHE A 64 -2.28 5.00 -9.93
CA PHE A 64 -3.04 5.01 -11.17
C PHE A 64 -2.05 5.16 -12.32
N LEU A 65 -2.08 4.23 -13.27
CA LEU A 65 -1.16 4.22 -14.40
C LEU A 65 -1.93 4.34 -15.72
N PRO A 66 -1.48 5.19 -16.66
CA PRO A 66 -2.02 5.21 -18.01
C PRO A 66 -1.54 3.98 -18.80
N TRP A 67 -2.35 3.52 -19.76
CA TRP A 67 -2.12 2.27 -20.51
C TRP A 67 -0.73 2.17 -21.19
N LYS A 68 -0.07 3.29 -21.47
CA LYS A 68 1.29 3.29 -22.01
C LYS A 68 2.35 2.60 -21.12
N PHE A 69 2.04 2.31 -19.86
CA PHE A 69 2.89 1.58 -18.91
C PHE A 69 2.60 0.06 -18.81
N ILE A 70 1.65 -0.47 -19.60
CA ILE A 70 1.45 -1.93 -19.72
C ILE A 70 2.78 -2.59 -20.09
N ASN A 71 3.13 -3.69 -19.41
CA ASN A 71 4.41 -4.41 -19.55
C ASN A 71 5.67 -3.57 -19.23
N LYS A 72 5.54 -2.45 -18.50
CA LYS A 72 6.66 -1.57 -18.14
C LYS A 72 6.80 -1.35 -16.64
N THR A 73 6.02 -2.04 -15.83
CA THR A 73 6.16 -2.00 -14.37
C THR A 73 6.97 -3.19 -13.88
N ALA A 74 7.52 -3.06 -12.69
CA ALA A 74 8.12 -4.16 -11.95
C ALA A 74 8.08 -3.80 -10.46
N GLY A 75 7.88 -4.79 -9.59
CA GLY A 75 7.79 -4.58 -8.16
C GLY A 75 6.67 -5.39 -7.52
N LEU A 76 6.25 -4.97 -6.33
CA LEU A 76 5.21 -5.65 -5.55
C LEU A 76 3.81 -5.60 -6.18
N PHE A 77 3.57 -4.69 -7.13
CA PHE A 77 2.33 -4.62 -7.91
C PHE A 77 2.41 -5.37 -9.26
N GLY A 78 3.48 -6.12 -9.51
CA GLY A 78 3.65 -6.91 -10.73
C GLY A 78 4.12 -6.10 -11.95
N ASN A 79 4.05 -6.74 -13.11
CA ASN A 79 4.54 -6.20 -14.38
C ASN A 79 3.44 -5.58 -15.26
N TRP A 80 2.19 -5.62 -14.78
CA TRP A 80 1.00 -5.11 -15.44
C TRP A 80 0.86 -5.60 -16.90
N SER A 81 1.02 -6.91 -17.07
CA SER A 81 0.90 -7.63 -18.36
C SER A 81 -0.52 -8.11 -18.69
N PHE A 82 -1.46 -7.94 -17.74
CA PHE A 82 -2.78 -8.60 -17.70
C PHE A 82 -2.73 -10.12 -17.53
N ASN A 83 -1.57 -10.68 -17.20
CA ASN A 83 -1.42 -12.09 -16.89
C ASN A 83 -1.02 -12.26 -15.41
N PRO A 84 -1.97 -12.63 -14.52
CA PRO A 84 -1.70 -12.83 -13.10
C PRO A 84 -0.60 -13.86 -12.81
N MET A 85 -0.29 -14.75 -13.76
CA MET A 85 0.72 -15.79 -13.59
C MET A 85 2.15 -15.25 -13.61
N ASP A 86 2.39 -14.05 -14.15
CA ASP A 86 3.71 -13.42 -14.19
C ASP A 86 3.85 -12.18 -13.30
N ASP A 87 2.83 -11.84 -12.50
CA ASP A 87 2.92 -10.75 -11.52
C ASP A 87 3.98 -11.01 -10.44
N PHE A 88 4.28 -12.27 -10.14
CA PHE A 88 5.35 -12.68 -9.23
C PHE A 88 6.74 -12.68 -9.90
N THR A 89 6.98 -11.77 -10.83
CA THR A 89 8.30 -11.56 -11.45
C THR A 89 9.28 -10.97 -10.43
N LEU A 90 10.44 -11.59 -10.32
CA LEU A 90 11.53 -11.19 -9.44
C LEU A 90 12.39 -10.09 -10.07
N PRO A 91 13.22 -9.39 -9.28
CA PRO A 91 14.15 -8.39 -9.81
C PRO A 91 15.13 -8.95 -10.86
N ASN A 92 15.42 -10.26 -10.84
CA ASN A 92 16.27 -10.89 -11.84
C ASN A 92 15.52 -11.23 -13.16
N GLY A 93 14.24 -10.86 -13.28
CA GLY A 93 13.39 -11.12 -14.44
C GLY A 93 12.77 -12.53 -14.49
N GLN A 94 13.06 -13.39 -13.51
CA GLN A 94 12.44 -14.72 -13.44
C GLN A 94 11.08 -14.66 -12.74
N VAL A 95 10.12 -15.43 -13.22
CA VAL A 95 8.83 -15.62 -12.52
C VAL A 95 9.02 -16.60 -11.37
N ALA A 96 8.69 -16.18 -10.15
CA ALA A 96 8.77 -17.05 -8.99
C ALA A 96 7.68 -18.13 -9.04
N SER A 97 8.05 -19.39 -8.82
CA SER A 97 7.09 -20.47 -8.63
C SER A 97 6.55 -20.42 -7.20
N ILE A 98 5.32 -19.94 -7.06
CA ILE A 98 4.69 -19.68 -5.76
C ILE A 98 3.34 -20.38 -5.68
N ASN A 99 3.06 -20.97 -4.52
CA ASN A 99 1.73 -21.44 -4.17
C ASN A 99 0.94 -20.28 -3.57
N LEU A 100 -0.12 -19.84 -4.25
CA LEU A 100 -0.94 -18.71 -3.81
C LEU A 100 -1.66 -18.95 -2.46
N ASN A 101 -1.83 -20.22 -2.06
CA ASN A 101 -2.40 -20.56 -0.76
C ASN A 101 -1.35 -20.54 0.36
N ASP A 102 -0.07 -20.41 0.04
CA ASP A 102 1.03 -20.34 1.00
C ASP A 102 1.60 -18.92 1.09
N GLN A 103 1.03 -18.14 2.00
CA GLN A 103 1.45 -16.75 2.25
C GLN A 103 2.93 -16.65 2.66
N ARG A 104 3.49 -17.68 3.30
CA ARG A 104 4.91 -17.72 3.67
C ARG A 104 5.80 -17.82 2.44
N SER A 105 5.39 -18.60 1.44
CA SER A 105 6.09 -18.67 0.16
C SER A 105 6.03 -17.33 -0.58
N ILE A 106 4.86 -16.69 -0.65
CA ILE A 106 4.70 -15.35 -1.26
C ILE A 106 5.63 -14.34 -0.58
N TYR A 107 5.63 -14.31 0.74
CA TYR A 107 6.48 -13.40 1.53
C TYR A 107 7.98 -13.62 1.28
N ASN A 108 8.46 -14.86 1.40
CA ASN A 108 9.90 -15.15 1.34
C ASN A 108 10.45 -15.17 -0.08
N ASN A 109 9.68 -15.73 -1.03
CA ASN A 109 10.16 -15.98 -2.37
C ASN A 109 9.89 -14.81 -3.32
N PHE A 110 8.94 -13.92 -3.00
CA PHE A 110 8.65 -12.72 -3.80
C PHE A 110 8.81 -11.43 -3.00
N GLY A 111 8.04 -11.23 -1.92
CA GLY A 111 7.98 -9.95 -1.20
C GLY A 111 9.35 -9.46 -0.71
N LEU A 112 10.10 -10.33 -0.04
CA LEU A 112 11.44 -10.02 0.47
C LEU A 112 12.47 -9.73 -0.63
N LYS A 113 12.24 -10.17 -1.88
CA LYS A 113 13.18 -9.93 -2.99
C LYS A 113 13.15 -8.49 -3.46
N TRP A 114 12.06 -7.76 -3.20
CA TRP A 114 11.90 -6.34 -3.51
C TRP A 114 12.27 -5.41 -2.35
N MET A 115 12.91 -5.93 -1.29
CA MET A 115 13.32 -5.13 -0.15
C MET A 115 14.39 -4.10 -0.52
N LEU A 116 14.10 -2.82 -0.26
CA LEU A 116 15.04 -1.72 -0.49
C LEU A 116 16.16 -1.72 0.56
N THR A 117 17.36 -1.31 0.12
CA THR A 117 18.52 -1.13 1.01
C THR A 117 19.06 0.31 0.94
N ASP A 118 20.14 0.59 1.67
CA ASP A 118 20.83 1.90 1.58
C ASP A 118 21.49 2.14 0.24
N ARG A 119 21.90 1.08 -0.44
CA ARG A 119 22.58 1.15 -1.72
C ARG A 119 21.59 0.84 -2.83
N ASP A 120 21.88 1.39 -4.00
CA ASP A 120 21.21 0.98 -5.22
C ASP A 120 21.50 -0.50 -5.49
N VAL A 121 20.45 -1.30 -5.64
CA VAL A 121 20.52 -2.71 -5.95
C VAL A 121 20.03 -2.89 -7.38
N PRO A 122 20.81 -3.55 -8.27
CA PRO A 122 20.41 -3.75 -9.66
C PRO A 122 18.99 -4.31 -9.78
N ASN A 123 18.18 -3.70 -10.65
CA ASN A 123 16.78 -4.03 -10.93
C ASN A 123 15.78 -3.84 -9.77
N VAL A 124 16.23 -3.58 -8.55
CA VAL A 124 15.38 -3.20 -7.40
C VAL A 124 15.34 -1.68 -7.27
N GLY A 125 16.48 -1.02 -7.45
CA GLY A 125 16.64 0.43 -7.35
C GLY A 125 17.10 0.90 -5.97
N ALA A 126 17.26 2.21 -5.85
CA ALA A 126 17.58 2.90 -4.60
C ALA A 126 16.30 3.35 -3.87
N ALA A 127 16.37 3.46 -2.54
CA ALA A 127 15.26 3.97 -1.75
C ALA A 127 14.98 5.46 -2.05
N LEU A 128 13.74 5.78 -2.40
CA LEU A 128 13.28 7.16 -2.62
C LEU A 128 12.69 7.80 -1.35
N PHE A 129 12.68 7.08 -0.22
CA PHE A 129 12.16 7.60 1.05
C PHE A 129 13.08 8.68 1.62
N THR A 130 12.50 9.77 2.08
CA THR A 130 13.22 10.76 2.89
C THR A 130 13.53 10.16 4.26
N ARG A 131 14.80 10.15 4.63
CA ARG A 131 15.28 9.57 5.89
C ARG A 131 15.64 10.68 6.86
N GLU A 132 14.93 10.75 7.97
CA GLU A 132 15.22 11.75 8.99
C GLU A 132 16.57 11.46 9.66
N PHE A 133 17.34 12.52 9.93
CA PHE A 133 18.58 12.47 10.72
C PHE A 133 19.64 11.48 10.20
N GLY A 134 19.67 11.19 8.90
CA GLY A 134 20.64 10.26 8.31
C GLY A 134 20.43 8.80 8.73
N ARG A 135 19.22 8.43 9.19
CA ARG A 135 18.87 7.03 9.48
C ARG A 135 19.05 6.14 8.25
N MET A 136 19.55 4.93 8.46
CA MET A 136 19.72 3.91 7.42
C MET A 136 18.41 3.16 7.15
N ALA A 137 18.33 2.46 6.02
CA ALA A 137 17.19 1.61 5.64
C ALA A 137 16.88 0.56 6.72
N SER A 138 17.91 0.00 7.36
CA SER A 138 17.80 -0.98 8.43
C SER A 138 17.09 -0.47 9.70
N TYR A 139 16.92 0.85 9.84
CA TYR A 139 16.08 1.41 10.91
C TYR A 139 14.58 1.20 10.63
N TYR A 140 14.19 1.21 9.35
CA TYR A 140 12.80 1.12 8.91
C TYR A 140 12.41 -0.27 8.42
N SER A 141 13.38 -1.17 8.23
CA SER A 141 13.17 -2.53 7.77
C SER A 141 13.77 -3.55 8.74
N ASN A 142 13.05 -4.66 8.94
CA ASN A 142 13.56 -5.80 9.69
C ASN A 142 13.48 -7.05 8.80
N ALA A 143 14.61 -7.46 8.25
CA ALA A 143 14.71 -8.65 7.39
C ALA A 143 14.44 -9.97 8.12
N THR A 144 14.47 -9.98 9.45
CA THR A 144 14.18 -11.16 10.28
C THR A 144 12.75 -11.18 10.82
N PHE A 145 11.94 -10.16 10.50
CA PHE A 145 10.54 -10.14 10.88
C PHE A 145 9.80 -11.32 10.25
N LEU A 146 9.03 -12.03 11.07
CA LEU A 146 8.16 -13.10 10.61
C LEU A 146 6.72 -12.71 10.95
N PRO A 147 5.90 -12.34 9.95
CA PRO A 147 4.49 -12.06 10.19
C PRO A 147 3.74 -13.34 10.56
N ASN A 148 2.53 -13.16 11.09
CA ASN A 148 1.56 -14.25 11.08
C ASN A 148 1.13 -14.50 9.62
N PHE A 149 1.24 -15.75 9.18
CA PHE A 149 0.87 -16.17 7.83
C PHE A 149 -0.50 -16.83 7.76
N VAL A 150 -1.11 -17.09 8.92
CA VAL A 150 -2.43 -17.70 9.03
C VAL A 150 -3.47 -16.61 8.77
N MET A 151 -4.23 -16.74 7.68
CA MET A 151 -5.18 -15.72 7.26
C MET A 151 -6.51 -15.77 8.03
N ASP A 152 -6.97 -16.95 8.42
CA ASP A 152 -8.23 -17.09 9.15
C ASP A 152 -8.03 -16.73 10.63
N PRO A 153 -8.73 -15.70 11.14
CA PRO A 153 -8.74 -15.38 12.57
C PRO A 153 -9.00 -16.57 13.50
N ALA A 154 -9.84 -17.53 13.10
CA ALA A 154 -10.17 -18.69 13.93
C ALA A 154 -8.97 -19.60 14.17
N ASP A 155 -8.01 -19.64 13.25
CA ASP A 155 -6.87 -20.54 13.28
C ASP A 155 -5.70 -20.00 14.12
N PHE A 156 -5.57 -18.67 14.26
CA PHE A 156 -4.49 -18.06 15.06
C PHE A 156 -4.96 -17.45 16.38
N LEU A 157 -6.26 -17.23 16.57
CA LEU A 157 -6.79 -16.77 17.85
C LEU A 157 -6.94 -17.93 18.84
N PRO A 158 -6.56 -17.73 20.12
CA PRO A 158 -6.83 -18.72 21.16
C PRO A 158 -8.34 -18.96 21.34
N PRO A 159 -8.78 -20.18 21.70
CA PRO A 159 -10.21 -20.51 21.88
C PRO A 159 -10.96 -19.59 22.87
N ASN A 160 -10.26 -19.03 23.85
CA ASN A 160 -10.83 -18.11 24.84
C ASN A 160 -11.16 -16.71 24.27
N ARG A 161 -10.90 -16.45 22.99
CA ARG A 161 -11.16 -15.17 22.31
C ARG A 161 -12.23 -15.27 21.22
N SER A 162 -13.19 -16.20 21.37
CA SER A 162 -14.32 -16.34 20.45
C SER A 162 -15.10 -15.03 20.21
N PHE A 163 -15.22 -14.17 21.22
CA PHE A 163 -15.87 -12.86 21.08
C PHE A 163 -15.19 -11.94 20.04
N VAL A 164 -13.89 -12.13 19.78
CA VAL A 164 -13.16 -11.35 18.76
C VAL A 164 -13.61 -11.77 17.36
N LEU A 165 -13.88 -13.06 17.15
CA LEU A 165 -14.38 -13.59 15.89
C LEU A 165 -15.78 -13.05 15.58
N GLU A 166 -16.69 -13.16 16.55
CA GLU A 166 -18.05 -12.64 16.44
C GLU A 166 -18.03 -11.13 16.15
N ARG A 167 -17.17 -10.39 16.85
CA ARG A 167 -17.04 -8.95 16.62
C ARG A 167 -16.39 -8.60 15.27
N ALA A 168 -15.43 -9.40 14.81
CA ALA A 168 -14.83 -9.25 13.48
C ALA A 168 -15.89 -9.44 12.39
N GLU A 169 -16.71 -10.49 12.52
CA GLU A 169 -17.79 -10.81 11.58
C GLU A 169 -18.86 -9.70 11.55
N GLU A 170 -19.27 -9.20 12.72
CA GLU A 170 -20.21 -8.07 12.82
C GLU A 170 -19.71 -6.80 12.12
N LEU A 171 -18.42 -6.48 12.26
CA LEU A 171 -17.83 -5.26 11.67
C LEU A 171 -17.55 -5.44 10.18
N CYS A 172 -16.98 -6.58 9.80
CA CYS A 172 -16.38 -6.79 8.50
C CYS A 172 -17.30 -7.52 7.51
N GLY A 173 -18.27 -8.30 7.98
CA GLY A 173 -19.01 -9.23 7.14
C GLY A 173 -18.05 -10.19 6.44
N GLU A 174 -18.18 -10.36 5.13
CA GLU A 174 -17.37 -11.32 4.33
C GLU A 174 -15.95 -10.82 3.99
N CYS A 175 -15.57 -9.61 4.37
CA CYS A 175 -14.24 -9.06 4.06
C CYS A 175 -13.16 -9.66 4.97
N LEU A 176 -12.45 -10.68 4.46
CA LEU A 176 -11.40 -11.39 5.20
C LEU A 176 -10.23 -10.49 5.62
N GLN A 177 -9.83 -9.52 4.78
CA GLN A 177 -8.75 -8.57 5.09
C GLN A 177 -9.12 -7.70 6.30
N CYS A 178 -10.37 -7.23 6.36
CA CYS A 178 -10.88 -6.48 7.50
C CYS A 178 -10.92 -7.35 8.76
N GLN A 179 -11.39 -8.60 8.66
CA GLN A 179 -11.44 -9.51 9.81
C GLN A 179 -10.04 -9.81 10.35
N TYR A 180 -9.07 -10.07 9.46
CA TYR A 180 -7.68 -10.30 9.80
C TYR A 180 -7.07 -9.10 10.54
N ASP A 181 -7.23 -7.90 10.01
CA ASP A 181 -6.71 -6.68 10.63
C ASP A 181 -7.34 -6.42 12.01
N TYR A 182 -8.65 -6.65 12.16
CA TYR A 182 -9.30 -6.56 13.46
C TYR A 182 -8.78 -7.61 14.44
N ALA A 183 -8.67 -8.87 14.02
CA ALA A 183 -8.23 -9.96 14.87
C ALA A 183 -6.77 -9.81 15.34
N MET A 184 -5.90 -9.25 14.49
CA MET A 184 -4.49 -9.02 14.80
C MET A 184 -4.27 -7.80 15.71
N THR A 185 -5.09 -6.75 15.56
CA THR A 185 -4.83 -5.46 16.23
C THR A 185 -5.84 -5.10 17.33
N LEU A 186 -7.01 -5.74 17.33
CA LEU A 186 -8.21 -5.38 18.10
C LEU A 186 -8.66 -3.93 17.88
N ASN A 187 -8.21 -3.30 16.79
CA ASN A 187 -8.55 -1.92 16.46
C ASN A 187 -9.71 -1.89 15.46
N ARG A 188 -10.86 -1.39 15.91
CA ARG A 188 -12.07 -1.28 15.10
C ARG A 188 -11.88 -0.30 13.93
N ASP A 189 -11.17 0.80 14.15
CA ASP A 189 -11.05 1.87 13.17
C ASP A 189 -10.13 1.42 12.02
N LEU A 190 -9.06 0.67 12.31
CA LEU A 190 -8.25 0.00 11.29
C LEU A 190 -9.11 -0.92 10.41
N ALA A 191 -9.88 -1.82 11.04
CA ALA A 191 -10.72 -2.76 10.32
C ALA A 191 -11.74 -2.04 9.40
N HIS A 192 -12.38 -0.99 9.93
CA HIS A 192 -13.29 -0.14 9.18
C HIS A 192 -12.61 0.51 7.96
N PHE A 193 -11.40 1.05 8.13
CA PHE A 193 -10.65 1.63 7.01
C PHE A 193 -10.26 0.57 5.98
N THR A 194 -9.75 -0.59 6.40
CA THR A 194 -9.41 -1.70 5.51
C THR A 194 -10.60 -2.09 4.64
N LYS A 195 -11.78 -2.27 5.25
CA LYS A 195 -13.01 -2.59 4.52
C LYS A 195 -13.39 -1.50 3.51
N ASN A 196 -13.44 -0.24 3.95
CA ASN A 196 -13.83 0.87 3.08
C ASN A 196 -12.92 1.01 1.85
N TYR A 197 -11.61 0.85 2.05
CA TYR A 197 -10.64 0.95 0.95
C TYR A 197 -10.66 -0.27 0.03
N TYR A 198 -10.92 -1.46 0.58
CA TYR A 198 -11.13 -2.68 -0.18
C TYR A 198 -12.38 -2.57 -1.06
N ASP A 199 -13.52 -2.18 -0.48
CA ASP A 199 -14.78 -2.02 -1.20
C ASP A 199 -14.66 -0.98 -2.33
N SER A 200 -13.98 0.13 -2.06
CA SER A 200 -13.68 1.14 -3.07
C SER A 200 -12.82 0.58 -4.22
N LEU A 201 -11.86 -0.30 -3.93
CA LEU A 201 -11.06 -0.96 -4.97
C LEU A 201 -11.89 -1.92 -5.83
N VAL A 202 -12.74 -2.73 -5.20
CA VAL A 202 -13.65 -3.65 -5.90
C VAL A 202 -14.61 -2.87 -6.81
N ASN A 203 -15.18 -1.78 -6.31
CA ASN A 203 -16.08 -0.92 -7.11
C ASN A 203 -15.36 -0.31 -8.32
N MET A 204 -14.15 0.23 -8.13
CA MET A 204 -13.35 0.76 -9.24
C MET A 204 -13.01 -0.31 -10.28
N GLN A 205 -12.74 -1.55 -9.85
CA GLN A 205 -12.51 -2.66 -10.79
C GLN A 205 -13.77 -3.00 -11.58
N ALA A 206 -14.92 -3.02 -10.92
CA ALA A 206 -16.20 -3.29 -11.57
C ALA A 206 -16.58 -2.21 -12.59
N GLU A 207 -16.32 -0.93 -12.29
CA GLU A 207 -16.53 0.19 -13.21
C GLU A 207 -15.58 0.13 -14.40
N ASN A 208 -14.30 -0.17 -14.18
CA ASN A 208 -13.30 -0.26 -15.26
C ASN A 208 -13.46 -1.50 -16.15
N ALA A 209 -14.24 -2.50 -15.73
CA ALA A 209 -14.53 -3.69 -16.50
C ALA A 209 -15.73 -3.53 -17.46
N GLN A 210 -16.49 -2.43 -17.34
CA GLN A 210 -17.59 -2.07 -18.24
C GLN A 210 -17.08 -1.30 -19.47
#